data_AF-A0A8J8EJG4-F1
#
_entry.id   AF-A0A8J8EJG4-F1
#
_cell.length_a   1.000
_cell.length_b   1.000
_cell.length_c   1.000
_cell.angle_alpha   90.00
_cell.angle_beta   90.00
_cell.angle_gamma   90.00
#
_symmetry.space_group_name_H-M   'P 1'
#
loop_
_entity.id
_entity.type
_entity.pdbx_description
1 polymer ?
#
loop_
_entity_poly.entity_id
_entity_poly.type
_entity_poly.pdbx_seq_one_letter_code
_entity_poly.pdbx_strand_id
1 'polypeptide(L)'
;MTSLLKQLPRIKEGIVLVEYSSTDHPERAMAEIFTEWMNMGIVPLIVDIGDALHVFIQNLRFQGIELPVENVPVIKEKGTVKVGSVIGTVDVIEDFDHHLAVYSRFAREVPLESRNHTIVLGMERFSFTFISDPPKLERYFEKITRLYLPVEERVSFLFLNVDIASEYLRKGLEQDSDYVIKIAGKTAKLLKSPGGVGYAVL
;
A
#
# COMPACT_ATOMS: atom_id res chain seq x y z
N MET A 1 -12.45 23.33 1.69
CA MET A 1 -12.55 21.86 1.83
C MET A 1 -11.16 21.27 1.61
N THR A 2 -10.57 20.68 2.65
CA THR A 2 -9.29 19.98 2.56
C THR A 2 -9.51 18.68 1.80
N SER A 3 -8.69 18.39 0.77
CA SER A 3 -8.76 17.14 -0.01
C SER A 3 -8.81 15.92 0.92
N LEU A 4 -9.64 14.91 0.62
CA LEU A 4 -9.72 13.66 1.37
C LEU A 4 -8.32 13.02 1.55
N LEU A 5 -7.49 13.10 0.50
CA LEU A 5 -6.11 12.58 0.50
C LEU A 5 -5.17 13.33 1.46
N LYS A 6 -5.52 14.54 1.89
CA LYS A 6 -4.78 15.30 2.92
C LYS A 6 -5.29 15.03 4.34
N GLN A 7 -6.49 14.47 4.48
CA GLN A 7 -7.08 14.14 5.78
C GLN A 7 -6.67 12.73 6.21
N LEU A 8 -6.72 11.76 5.28
CA LEU A 8 -6.42 10.36 5.58
C LEU A 8 -5.04 10.12 6.21
N PRO A 9 -3.94 10.80 5.82
CA PRO A 9 -2.65 10.60 6.46
C PRO A 9 -2.61 10.96 7.96
N ARG A 10 -3.64 11.66 8.47
CA ARG A 10 -3.74 12.10 9.87
C ARG A 10 -4.58 11.17 10.75
N ILE A 11 -5.17 10.11 10.20
CA ILE A 11 -5.79 9.08 11.03
C ILE A 11 -4.70 8.45 11.91
N LYS A 12 -5.06 8.03 13.12
CA LYS A 12 -4.07 7.49 14.08
C LYS A 12 -3.73 6.02 13.81
N GLU A 13 -4.70 5.29 13.30
CA GLU A 13 -4.59 3.86 13.05
C GLU A 13 -5.61 3.41 12.01
N GLY A 14 -5.31 2.27 11.39
CA GLY A 14 -6.18 1.57 10.47
C GLY A 14 -5.57 1.31 9.10
N ILE A 15 -6.28 0.50 8.33
CA ILE A 15 -5.92 0.13 6.97
C ILE A 15 -6.78 0.93 6.00
N VAL A 16 -6.13 1.67 5.11
CA VAL A 16 -6.76 2.42 4.03
C VAL A 16 -6.51 1.71 2.71
N LEU A 17 -7.54 1.08 2.16
CA LEU A 17 -7.51 0.56 0.79
C LEU A 17 -7.72 1.69 -0.20
N VAL A 18 -6.77 1.84 -1.12
CA VAL A 18 -6.77 2.82 -2.21
C VAL A 18 -7.03 2.08 -3.52
N GLU A 19 -8.29 2.06 -3.93
CA GLU A 19 -8.71 1.48 -5.20
C GLU A 19 -8.47 2.45 -6.35
N TYR A 20 -7.91 1.96 -7.45
CA TYR A 20 -7.73 2.74 -8.67
C TYR A 20 -7.86 1.86 -9.92
N SER A 21 -8.24 2.44 -11.05
CA SER A 21 -8.11 1.81 -12.38
C SER A 21 -6.75 2.12 -13.01
N SER A 22 -6.39 1.38 -14.04
CA SER A 22 -5.11 1.50 -14.74
C SER A 22 -4.86 2.91 -15.34
N THR A 23 -5.91 3.71 -15.50
CA THR A 23 -5.87 5.07 -16.07
C THR A 23 -6.03 6.19 -15.04
N ASP A 24 -6.17 5.88 -13.75
CA ASP A 24 -6.52 6.87 -12.72
C ASP A 24 -5.36 7.69 -12.15
N HIS A 25 -4.12 7.46 -12.60
CA HIS A 25 -2.94 8.15 -12.09
C HIS A 25 -2.75 8.04 -10.55
N PRO A 26 -2.75 6.82 -9.99
CA PRO A 26 -2.64 6.58 -8.54
C PRO A 26 -1.35 7.13 -7.92
N GLU A 27 -0.30 7.33 -8.72
CA GLU A 27 0.96 7.89 -8.28
C GLU A 27 0.80 9.28 -7.67
N ARG A 28 -0.20 10.06 -8.10
CA ARG A 28 -0.52 11.37 -7.52
C ARG A 28 -1.07 11.25 -6.11
N ALA A 29 -1.95 10.28 -5.87
CA ALA A 29 -2.48 10.02 -4.54
C ALA A 29 -1.37 9.55 -3.59
N MET A 30 -0.48 8.68 -4.07
CA MET A 30 0.72 8.27 -3.32
C MET A 30 1.60 9.48 -2.97
N ALA A 31 1.85 10.37 -3.94
CA ALA A 31 2.62 11.60 -3.70
C ALA A 31 1.99 12.52 -2.66
N GLU A 32 0.67 12.71 -2.68
CA GLU A 32 -0.04 13.52 -1.68
C GLU A 32 0.08 12.92 -0.28
N ILE A 33 -0.16 11.61 -0.14
CA ILE A 33 -0.05 10.89 1.14
C ILE A 33 1.39 10.96 1.67
N PHE A 34 2.36 10.63 0.81
CA PHE A 34 3.78 10.67 1.14
C PHE A 34 4.21 12.07 1.60
N THR A 35 3.83 13.11 0.86
CA THR A 35 4.19 14.50 1.18
C THR A 35 3.57 14.95 2.50
N GLU A 36 2.32 14.59 2.79
CA GLU A 36 1.68 14.94 4.06
C GLU A 36 2.40 14.28 5.25
N TRP A 37 2.78 13.00 5.14
CA TRP A 37 3.57 12.34 6.17
C TRP A 37 4.95 12.96 6.36
N MET A 38 5.66 13.25 5.26
CA MET A 38 6.96 13.95 5.35
C MET A 38 6.82 15.33 6.01
N ASN A 39 5.74 16.07 5.74
CA ASN A 39 5.46 17.36 6.40
C ASN A 39 5.15 17.20 7.90
N MET A 40 4.64 16.04 8.31
CA MET A 40 4.44 15.67 9.72
C MET A 40 5.72 15.15 10.40
N GLY A 41 6.84 15.07 9.66
CA GLY A 41 8.11 14.52 10.15
C GLY A 41 8.21 12.99 10.06
N ILE A 42 7.24 12.34 9.42
CA ILE A 42 7.14 10.89 9.31
C ILE A 42 7.75 10.44 7.98
N VAL A 43 8.78 9.59 8.05
CA VAL A 43 9.33 8.91 6.86
C VAL A 43 8.68 7.53 6.76
N PRO A 44 7.82 7.27 5.76
CA PRO A 44 7.09 6.01 5.70
C PRO A 44 7.95 4.83 5.25
N LEU A 45 7.54 3.62 5.62
CA LEU A 45 8.00 2.39 4.97
C LEU A 45 7.26 2.21 3.64
N ILE A 46 7.99 1.92 2.56
CA ILE A 46 7.37 1.46 1.31
C ILE A 46 7.58 -0.05 1.15
N VAL A 47 6.49 -0.77 0.89
CA VAL A 47 6.54 -2.16 0.40
C VAL A 47 6.33 -2.13 -1.11
N ASP A 48 7.40 -2.39 -1.86
CA ASP A 48 7.43 -2.30 -3.33
C ASP A 48 7.33 -3.69 -3.96
N ILE A 49 6.15 -4.04 -4.45
CA ILE A 49 5.89 -5.34 -5.08
C ILE A 49 6.07 -5.22 -6.60
N GLY A 50 7.06 -5.93 -7.14
CA GLY A 50 7.28 -6.04 -8.58
C GLY A 50 7.67 -4.75 -9.30
N ASP A 51 8.46 -3.87 -8.67
CA ASP A 51 8.90 -2.58 -9.26
C ASP A 51 7.76 -1.55 -9.44
N ALA A 52 6.66 -1.67 -8.69
CA ALA A 52 5.56 -0.72 -8.73
C ALA A 52 5.97 0.69 -8.30
N LEU A 53 6.84 0.82 -7.29
CA LEU A 53 7.37 2.12 -6.85
C LEU A 53 8.12 2.82 -7.98
N HIS A 54 8.93 2.08 -8.75
CA HIS A 54 9.64 2.66 -9.89
C HIS A 54 8.67 3.25 -10.92
N VAL A 55 7.61 2.51 -11.27
CA VAL A 55 6.59 2.99 -12.22
C VAL A 55 5.93 4.26 -11.70
N PHE A 56 5.56 4.29 -10.42
CA PHE A 56 4.91 5.46 -9.79
C PHE A 56 5.82 6.69 -9.84
N ILE A 57 7.10 6.54 -9.45
CA ILE A 57 8.07 7.64 -9.46
C ILE A 57 8.34 8.13 -10.89
N GLN A 58 8.48 7.24 -11.88
CA GLN A 58 8.66 7.65 -13.28
C GLN A 58 7.46 8.43 -13.80
N ASN A 59 6.23 7.98 -13.51
CA ASN A 59 5.02 8.68 -13.90
C ASN A 59 4.91 10.06 -13.25
N LEU A 60 5.31 10.22 -11.98
CA LEU A 60 5.37 11.52 -11.31
C LEU A 60 6.42 12.44 -11.95
N ARG A 61 7.60 11.91 -12.28
CA ARG A 61 8.67 12.66 -12.96
C ARG A 61 8.23 13.18 -14.32
N PHE A 62 7.52 12.37 -15.12
CA PHE A 62 6.95 12.82 -16.39
C PHE A 62 5.92 13.95 -16.24
N GLN A 63 5.39 14.14 -15.03
CA GLN A 63 4.48 15.23 -14.69
C GLN A 63 5.19 16.42 -14.03
N GLY A 64 6.52 16.38 -13.89
CA GLY A 64 7.31 17.41 -13.23
C GLY A 64 7.23 17.38 -11.70
N ILE A 65 6.79 16.26 -11.11
CA ILE A 65 6.73 16.06 -9.67
C ILE A 65 7.90 15.16 -9.25
N GLU A 66 8.77 15.70 -8.41
CA GLU A 66 9.85 14.93 -7.77
C GLU A 66 9.50 14.66 -6.31
N LEU A 67 9.74 13.42 -5.86
CA LEU A 67 9.60 13.03 -4.45
C LEU A 67 10.98 12.66 -3.89
N PRO A 68 11.31 13.09 -2.65
CA PRO A 68 12.59 12.80 -2.01
C PRO A 68 12.62 11.36 -1.47
N VAL A 69 12.65 10.38 -2.38
CA VAL A 69 12.53 8.95 -2.02
C VAL A 69 13.85 8.29 -1.68
N GLU A 70 14.99 8.96 -1.87
CA GLU A 70 16.34 8.37 -1.81
C GLU A 70 16.63 7.67 -0.47
N ASN A 71 16.18 8.26 0.64
CA ASN A 71 16.43 7.75 2.00
C ASN A 71 15.20 7.04 2.61
N VAL A 72 14.14 6.83 1.84
CA VAL A 72 12.93 6.17 2.31
C VAL A 72 13.22 4.67 2.43
N PRO A 73 12.95 4.02 3.58
CA PRO A 73 13.14 2.60 3.72
C PRO A 73 12.17 1.83 2.83
N VAL A 74 12.70 0.90 2.04
CA VAL A 74 11.92 0.07 1.13
C VAL A 74 12.17 -1.41 1.41
N ILE A 75 11.09 -2.17 1.59
CA ILE A 75 11.12 -3.63 1.51
C ILE A 75 10.61 -4.01 0.14
N LYS A 76 11.44 -4.71 -0.63
CA LYS A 76 11.14 -5.09 -1.99
C LYS A 76 10.59 -6.50 -2.04
N GLU A 77 9.54 -6.72 -2.79
CA GLU A 77 8.96 -8.05 -3.00
C GLU A 77 8.93 -8.35 -4.50
N LYS A 78 9.84 -9.22 -4.94
CA LYS A 78 10.19 -9.38 -6.38
C LYS A 78 10.60 -8.06 -7.07
N GLY A 79 10.96 -8.17 -8.34
CA GLY A 79 11.40 -7.04 -9.16
C GLY A 79 12.91 -6.80 -9.08
N THR A 80 13.42 -5.90 -9.92
CA THR A 80 14.87 -5.70 -10.12
C THR A 80 15.32 -4.25 -9.95
N VAL A 81 14.39 -3.29 -10.03
CA VAL A 81 14.72 -1.87 -10.01
C VAL A 81 14.76 -1.38 -8.56
N LYS A 82 15.88 -0.75 -8.18
CA LYS A 82 16.06 -0.19 -6.84
C LYS A 82 15.61 1.27 -6.83
N VAL A 83 14.67 1.59 -5.94
CA VAL A 83 14.20 2.95 -5.67
C VAL A 83 14.11 3.11 -4.15
N GLY A 84 14.64 4.21 -3.64
CA GLY A 84 14.84 4.44 -2.21
C GLY A 84 15.88 3.55 -1.55
N SER A 85 15.89 3.52 -0.22
CA SER A 85 16.81 2.72 0.58
C SER A 85 16.27 1.30 0.75
N VAL A 86 16.60 0.42 -0.20
CA VAL A 86 16.17 -1.00 -0.16
C VAL A 86 16.84 -1.72 1.02
N ILE A 87 16.06 -2.00 2.06
CA ILE A 87 16.50 -2.68 3.30
C ILE A 87 16.63 -4.19 3.07
N GLY A 88 15.76 -4.75 2.23
CA GLY A 88 15.81 -6.16 1.89
C GLY A 88 14.90 -6.50 0.72
N THR A 89 15.14 -7.66 0.13
CA THR A 89 14.34 -8.22 -0.96
C THR A 89 13.79 -9.58 -0.56
N VAL A 90 12.49 -9.77 -0.78
CA VAL A 90 11.78 -11.03 -0.61
C VAL A 90 11.45 -11.60 -1.99
N ASP A 91 12.22 -12.59 -2.44
CA ASP A 91 12.06 -13.18 -3.78
C ASP A 91 11.12 -14.40 -3.79
N VAL A 92 11.05 -15.12 -2.67
CA VAL A 92 10.20 -16.30 -2.51
C VAL A 92 8.83 -15.87 -1.99
N ILE A 93 7.82 -15.95 -2.86
CA ILE A 93 6.42 -15.63 -2.55
C ILE A 93 5.55 -16.90 -2.49
N GLU A 94 6.02 -18.01 -3.06
CA GLU A 94 5.25 -19.24 -3.19
C GLU A 94 5.21 -20.08 -1.91
N ASP A 95 6.20 -19.93 -1.04
CA ASP A 95 6.22 -20.45 0.32
C ASP A 95 5.87 -19.32 1.29
N PHE A 96 4.66 -19.42 1.83
CA PHE A 96 4.05 -18.37 2.64
C PHE A 96 4.74 -18.13 3.98
N ASP A 97 5.04 -19.21 4.70
CA ASP A 97 5.64 -19.09 6.03
C ASP A 97 7.08 -18.58 5.89
N HIS A 98 7.77 -18.99 4.83
CA HIS A 98 9.08 -18.45 4.48
C HIS A 98 9.01 -16.97 4.08
N HIS A 99 8.07 -16.58 3.22
CA HIS A 99 7.84 -15.18 2.81
C HIS A 99 7.64 -14.28 4.03
N LEU A 100 6.73 -14.65 4.93
CA LEU A 100 6.44 -13.90 6.15
C LEU A 100 7.64 -13.81 7.09
N ALA A 101 8.39 -14.90 7.27
CA ALA A 101 9.56 -14.90 8.13
C ALA A 101 10.65 -13.96 7.60
N VAL A 102 10.88 -13.98 6.28
CA VAL A 102 11.86 -13.12 5.62
C VAL A 102 11.41 -11.65 5.65
N TYR A 103 10.15 -11.36 5.33
CA TYR A 103 9.58 -10.01 5.45
C TYR A 103 9.72 -9.47 6.87
N SER A 104 9.31 -10.27 7.88
CA SER A 104 9.36 -9.88 9.29
C SER A 104 10.78 -9.60 9.78
N ARG A 105 11.78 -10.31 9.24
CA ARG A 105 13.19 -10.05 9.53
C ARG A 105 13.59 -8.66 9.06
N PHE A 106 13.33 -8.32 7.80
CA PHE A 106 13.68 -7.00 7.25
C PHE A 106 12.86 -5.87 7.88
N ALA A 107 11.58 -6.09 8.14
CA ALA A 107 10.74 -5.11 8.82
C ALA A 107 11.32 -4.71 10.18
N ARG A 108 11.89 -5.64 10.95
CA ARG A 108 12.51 -5.32 12.26
C ARG A 108 13.72 -4.39 12.16
N GLU A 109 14.36 -4.30 11.00
CA GLU A 109 15.49 -3.38 10.75
C GLU A 109 15.01 -1.95 10.45
N VAL A 110 13.72 -1.77 10.14
CA VAL A 110 13.10 -0.47 9.84
C VAL A 110 12.70 0.23 11.16
N PRO A 111 12.96 1.55 11.29
CA PRO A 111 12.49 2.32 12.44
C PRO A 111 11.00 2.11 12.73
N LEU A 112 10.61 2.08 14.00
CA LEU A 112 9.23 1.80 14.40
C LEU A 112 8.23 2.79 13.82
N GLU A 113 8.56 4.09 13.83
CA GLU A 113 7.71 5.13 13.26
C GLU A 113 7.46 4.91 11.76
N SER A 114 8.49 4.55 11.00
CA SER A 114 8.37 4.19 9.58
C SER A 114 7.53 2.94 9.38
N ARG A 115 7.71 1.91 10.22
CA ARG A 115 6.88 0.69 10.16
C ARG A 115 5.42 0.96 10.46
N ASN A 116 5.13 1.91 11.34
CA ASN A 116 3.78 2.30 11.69
C ASN A 116 3.10 3.11 10.58
N HIS A 117 3.84 3.60 9.57
CA HIS A 117 3.30 4.36 8.44
C HIS A 117 3.74 3.70 7.13
N THR A 118 2.93 2.76 6.64
CA THR A 118 3.30 1.93 5.49
C THR A 118 2.53 2.32 4.22
N ILE A 119 3.22 2.38 3.08
CA ILE A 119 2.59 2.41 1.75
C ILE A 119 2.92 1.09 1.05
N VAL A 120 1.90 0.36 0.62
CA VAL A 120 2.06 -0.92 -0.12
C VAL A 120 1.63 -0.70 -1.57
N LEU A 121 2.53 -1.00 -2.51
CA LEU A 121 2.32 -0.82 -3.94
C LEU A 121 2.46 -2.14 -4.69
N GLY A 122 1.60 -2.37 -5.69
CA GLY A 122 1.72 -3.51 -6.62
C GLY A 122 1.11 -4.83 -6.14
N MET A 123 0.26 -4.81 -5.12
CA MET A 123 -0.28 -6.04 -4.51
C MET A 123 -1.17 -6.86 -5.44
N GLU A 124 -1.79 -6.24 -6.44
CA GLU A 124 -2.55 -6.95 -7.46
C GLU A 124 -1.70 -8.02 -8.17
N ARG A 125 -0.37 -7.82 -8.22
CA ARG A 125 0.56 -8.72 -8.90
C ARG A 125 0.77 -10.04 -8.18
N PHE A 126 0.42 -10.14 -6.91
CA PHE A 126 0.38 -11.43 -6.20
C PHE A 126 -0.59 -12.40 -6.86
N SER A 127 -1.70 -11.91 -7.40
CA SER A 127 -2.70 -12.76 -8.07
C SER A 127 -2.08 -13.62 -9.18
N PHE A 128 -1.13 -13.08 -9.95
CA PHE A 128 -0.44 -13.80 -11.01
C PHE A 128 0.41 -14.97 -10.50
N THR A 129 1.00 -14.86 -9.31
CA THR A 129 1.86 -15.92 -8.73
C THR A 129 1.04 -17.17 -8.40
N PHE A 130 -0.27 -17.03 -8.21
CA PHE A 130 -1.16 -18.12 -7.81
C PHE A 130 -2.26 -18.40 -8.84
N ILE A 131 -2.12 -17.94 -10.09
CA ILE A 131 -3.12 -18.16 -11.15
C ILE A 131 -3.43 -19.65 -11.36
N SER A 132 -2.44 -20.52 -11.17
CA SER A 132 -2.60 -21.97 -11.31
C SER A 132 -3.22 -22.66 -10.09
N ASP A 133 -3.40 -21.96 -8.96
CA ASP A 133 -4.00 -22.47 -7.71
C ASP A 133 -4.77 -21.36 -6.97
N PRO A 134 -5.98 -21.00 -7.44
CA PRO A 134 -6.79 -19.95 -6.83
C PRO A 134 -7.06 -20.14 -5.33
N PRO A 135 -7.34 -21.36 -4.81
CA PRO A 135 -7.48 -21.59 -3.36
C PRO A 135 -6.23 -21.26 -2.54
N LYS A 136 -5.03 -21.25 -3.14
CA LYS A 136 -3.79 -20.82 -2.46
C LYS A 136 -3.72 -19.30 -2.35
N LEU A 137 -4.19 -18.58 -3.37
CA LEU A 137 -4.35 -17.11 -3.33
C LEU A 137 -5.29 -16.67 -2.22
N GLU A 138 -6.43 -17.34 -2.09
CA GLU A 138 -7.44 -17.02 -1.07
C GLU A 138 -6.87 -17.21 0.35
N ARG A 139 -6.21 -18.36 0.59
CA ARG A 139 -5.53 -18.65 1.86
C ARG A 139 -4.39 -17.68 2.16
N TYR A 140 -3.68 -17.21 1.14
CA TYR A 140 -2.63 -16.19 1.28
C TYR A 140 -3.24 -14.89 1.82
N PHE A 141 -4.27 -14.37 1.14
CA PHE A 141 -4.86 -13.10 1.54
C PHE A 141 -5.59 -13.19 2.86
N GLU A 142 -6.31 -14.28 3.15
CA GLU A 142 -6.92 -14.47 4.46
C GLU A 142 -5.88 -14.42 5.60
N LYS A 143 -4.70 -15.02 5.42
CA LYS A 143 -3.66 -14.97 6.45
C LYS A 143 -2.97 -13.61 6.51
N ILE A 144 -2.63 -13.00 5.38
CA ILE A 144 -1.95 -11.70 5.31
C ILE A 144 -2.81 -10.60 5.92
N THR A 145 -4.05 -10.44 5.44
CA THR A 145 -4.93 -9.38 5.93
C THR A 145 -5.13 -9.53 7.43
N ARG A 146 -5.33 -10.76 7.93
CA ARG A 146 -5.47 -11.06 9.36
C ARG A 146 -4.21 -10.82 10.20
N LEU A 147 -3.01 -11.08 9.66
CA LEU A 147 -1.73 -10.92 10.37
C LEU A 147 -1.25 -9.46 10.42
N TYR A 148 -1.73 -8.61 9.51
CA TYR A 148 -1.51 -7.17 9.54
C TYR A 148 -2.59 -6.41 10.35
N LEU A 149 -3.50 -7.12 11.03
CA LEU A 149 -4.48 -6.59 12.01
C LEU A 149 -3.93 -6.18 13.41
N PRO A 150 -2.63 -6.11 13.75
CA PRO A 150 -2.24 -5.41 14.98
C PRO A 150 -2.43 -3.91 14.76
N VAL A 151 -3.47 -3.35 15.42
CA VAL A 151 -4.12 -2.09 15.05
C VAL A 151 -3.57 -0.87 15.79
N GLU A 152 -2.91 -1.01 16.93
CA GLU A 152 -2.58 0.18 17.72
C GLU A 152 -1.48 1.02 17.06
N GLU A 153 -1.82 2.29 16.79
CA GLU A 153 -0.90 3.32 16.28
C GLU A 153 -0.24 3.02 14.92
N ARG A 154 -0.88 2.20 14.08
CA ARG A 154 -0.39 1.87 12.74
C ARG A 154 -1.38 2.25 11.65
N VAL A 155 -0.90 2.98 10.65
CA VAL A 155 -1.62 3.34 9.44
C VAL A 155 -0.95 2.73 8.21
N SER A 156 -1.73 2.04 7.38
CA SER A 156 -1.24 1.46 6.12
C SER A 156 -2.11 1.87 4.94
N PHE A 157 -1.49 2.40 3.90
CA PHE A 157 -2.15 2.66 2.61
C PHE A 157 -1.85 1.53 1.63
N LEU A 158 -2.90 0.81 1.25
CA LEU A 158 -2.86 -0.34 0.36
C LEU A 158 -3.32 0.07 -1.04
N PHE A 159 -2.42 0.21 -2.00
CA PHE A 159 -2.77 0.57 -3.37
C PHE A 159 -3.14 -0.68 -4.17
N LEU A 160 -4.38 -0.74 -4.67
CA LEU A 160 -4.91 -1.86 -5.44
C LEU A 160 -5.46 -1.41 -6.79
N ASN A 161 -4.88 -1.93 -7.89
CA ASN A 161 -5.46 -1.77 -9.22
C ASN A 161 -6.66 -2.73 -9.39
N VAL A 162 -7.87 -2.19 -9.46
CA VAL A 162 -9.11 -2.98 -9.53
C VAL A 162 -9.39 -3.55 -10.91
N ASP A 163 -8.70 -3.10 -11.96
CA ASP A 163 -8.80 -3.69 -13.31
C ASP A 163 -7.98 -4.99 -13.42
N ILE A 164 -6.99 -5.15 -12.54
CA ILE A 164 -6.05 -6.28 -12.55
C ILE A 164 -6.35 -7.26 -11.42
N ALA A 165 -6.72 -6.77 -10.24
CA ALA A 165 -7.01 -7.60 -9.09
C ALA A 165 -8.19 -8.54 -9.35
N SER A 166 -8.12 -9.77 -8.83
CA SER A 166 -9.26 -10.67 -8.83
C SER A 166 -10.39 -10.11 -7.95
N GLU A 167 -11.64 -10.46 -8.28
CA GLU A 167 -12.79 -10.00 -7.50
C GLU A 167 -12.71 -10.45 -6.04
N TYR A 168 -12.28 -11.69 -5.79
CA TYR A 168 -12.07 -12.21 -4.44
C TYR A 168 -11.07 -11.35 -3.66
N LEU A 169 -9.90 -11.05 -4.26
CA LEU A 169 -8.87 -10.22 -3.62
C LEU A 169 -9.44 -8.85 -3.27
N ARG A 170 -10.09 -8.19 -4.23
CA ARG A 170 -10.70 -6.88 -4.01
C ARG A 170 -11.71 -6.93 -2.87
N LYS A 171 -12.66 -7.86 -2.91
CA LYS A 171 -13.72 -7.97 -1.89
C LYS A 171 -13.19 -8.34 -0.51
N GLY A 172 -12.18 -9.20 -0.43
CA GLY A 172 -11.49 -9.50 0.84
C GLY A 172 -10.83 -8.25 1.43
N LEU A 173 -10.08 -7.49 0.63
CA LEU A 173 -9.46 -6.25 1.10
C LEU A 173 -10.48 -5.15 1.44
N GLU A 174 -11.55 -5.00 0.67
CA GLU A 174 -12.66 -4.08 1.00
C GLU A 174 -13.27 -4.44 2.36
N GLN A 175 -13.42 -5.74 2.65
CA GLN A 175 -13.97 -6.23 3.92
C GLN A 175 -13.02 -5.95 5.09
N ASP A 176 -11.73 -6.22 4.91
CA ASP A 176 -10.76 -6.20 6.01
C ASP A 176 -10.16 -4.80 6.27
N SER A 177 -10.23 -3.87 5.31
CA SER A 177 -9.71 -2.51 5.49
C SER A 177 -10.69 -1.61 6.23
N ASP A 178 -10.23 -0.78 7.17
CA ASP A 178 -11.09 0.15 7.93
C ASP A 178 -11.69 1.23 7.03
N TYR A 179 -10.88 1.72 6.09
CA TYR A 179 -11.27 2.71 5.10
C TYR A 179 -11.08 2.16 3.69
N VAL A 180 -11.99 2.51 2.80
CA VAL A 180 -11.83 2.26 1.35
C VAL A 180 -12.07 3.56 0.64
N ILE A 181 -11.10 3.96 -0.17
CA ILE A 181 -11.24 5.09 -1.09
C ILE A 181 -11.06 4.60 -2.52
N LYS A 182 -11.76 5.28 -3.42
CA LYS A 182 -11.58 5.11 -4.87
C LYS A 182 -10.99 6.38 -5.46
N ILE A 183 -9.87 6.23 -6.15
CA ILE A 183 -9.29 7.27 -7.00
C ILE A 183 -10.06 7.29 -8.32
N ALA A 184 -10.42 8.49 -8.76
CA ALA A 184 -11.03 8.75 -10.06
C ALA A 184 -10.39 10.03 -10.62
N GLY A 185 -9.39 9.86 -11.49
CA GLY A 185 -8.57 10.95 -12.02
C GLY A 185 -7.89 11.80 -10.93
N LYS A 186 -8.42 13.00 -10.66
CA LYS A 186 -7.87 13.94 -9.65
C LYS A 186 -8.63 13.95 -8.33
N THR A 187 -9.62 13.08 -8.18
CA THR A 187 -10.50 13.06 -7.01
C THR A 187 -10.41 11.73 -6.30
N ALA A 188 -10.59 11.76 -4.97
CA ALA A 188 -10.74 10.57 -4.15
C ALA A 188 -12.14 10.55 -3.55
N LYS A 189 -12.84 9.41 -3.69
CA LYS A 189 -14.17 9.19 -3.14
C LYS A 189 -14.08 8.17 -2.00
N LEU A 190 -14.63 8.51 -0.83
CA LEU A 190 -14.78 7.58 0.28
C LEU A 190 -15.89 6.56 -0.03
N LEU A 191 -15.57 5.27 0.08
CA LEU A 191 -16.49 4.15 -0.12
C LEU A 191 -16.80 3.42 1.19
N LYS A 192 -15.86 3.40 2.12
CA LYS A 192 -16.00 2.79 3.45
C LYS A 192 -15.25 3.61 4.49
N SER A 193 -15.82 3.73 5.67
CA SER A 193 -15.21 4.27 6.89
C SER A 193 -15.80 3.56 8.11
N PRO A 194 -15.10 3.55 9.25
CA PRO A 194 -15.68 3.13 10.53
C PRO A 194 -16.98 3.90 10.81
N GLY A 195 -18.02 3.20 11.28
CA GLY A 195 -19.34 3.79 11.53
C GLY A 195 -20.23 4.00 10.29
N GLY A 196 -19.70 3.82 9.08
CA GLY A 196 -20.45 3.94 7.82
C GLY A 196 -20.14 5.22 7.02
N VAL A 197 -20.59 5.25 5.76
CA VAL A 197 -20.33 6.39 4.85
C VAL A 197 -21.17 7.60 5.25
N GLY A 198 -20.52 8.73 5.54
CA GLY A 198 -21.16 9.97 5.98
C GLY A 198 -20.67 10.48 7.34
N TYR A 199 -19.89 9.67 8.06
CA TYR A 199 -19.11 10.14 9.21
C TYR A 199 -17.84 10.85 8.74
N ALA A 200 -17.46 11.90 9.47
CA ALA A 200 -16.22 12.61 9.19
C ALA A 200 -15.03 11.64 9.35
N VAL A 201 -14.05 11.74 8.45
CA VAL A 201 -12.82 10.96 8.52
C VAL A 201 -11.96 11.41 9.72
N LEU A 202 -12.23 12.62 10.24
CA LEU A 202 -11.66 13.27 11.42
C LEU A 202 -12.68 14.21 12.08
#